data_AF-A0AAU5XIA0-F1
#
_entry.id   AF-A0AAU5XIA0-F1
#
_cell.length_a   1.000
_cell.length_b   1.000
_cell.length_c   1.000
_cell.angle_alpha   90.00
_cell.angle_beta   90.00
_cell.angle_gamma   90.00
#
_symmetry.space_group_name_H-M   'P 1'
#
loop_
_entity.id
_entity.type
_entity.pdbx_description
1 polymer ?
#
loop_
_entity_poly.entity_id
_entity_poly.type
_entity_poly.pdbx_seq_one_letter_code
_entity_poly.pdbx_strand_id
1 'polypeptide(L)'
;MGVTGGVPNEIARYSYLITRPADRLKRLHETVLSSVESAGDFYGSDDPTGKAFMLSFKPAVSGLGMSVDLVHKGMKDVAKMTIEVAQHLYTAEENSKNQAVQLGRQVPSGGKGPHGGDRH
;
A
#
# COMPACT_ATOMS: atom_id res chain seq x y z
N MET A 1 -24.23 -11.19 -13.15
CA MET A 1 -22.93 -11.00 -13.82
C MET A 1 -22.39 -9.68 -13.32
N GLY A 2 -21.29 -9.49 -12.60
CA GLY A 2 -20.14 -10.31 -12.24
C GLY A 2 -19.00 -9.33 -11.92
N VAL A 3 -19.22 -8.42 -10.95
CA VAL A 3 -18.26 -7.38 -10.56
C VAL A 3 -17.42 -7.91 -9.41
N THR A 4 -16.60 -8.93 -9.64
CA THR A 4 -15.79 -9.55 -8.57
C THR A 4 -14.29 -9.56 -8.87
N GLY A 5 -13.85 -9.05 -10.02
CA GLY A 5 -12.42 -8.97 -10.40
C GLY A 5 -11.78 -7.58 -10.34
N GLY A 6 -12.55 -6.52 -10.05
CA GLY A 6 -12.07 -5.13 -10.17
C GLY A 6 -11.27 -4.65 -8.96
N VAL A 7 -11.85 -4.79 -7.77
CA VAL A 7 -11.31 -4.17 -6.55
C VAL A 7 -9.94 -4.74 -6.18
N PRO A 8 -9.73 -6.08 -6.01
CA PRO A 8 -8.43 -6.62 -5.59
C PRO A 8 -7.27 -6.27 -6.55
N ASN A 9 -7.54 -6.24 -7.86
CA ASN A 9 -6.54 -5.89 -8.86
C ASN A 9 -6.18 -4.39 -8.83
N GLU A 10 -7.15 -3.50 -8.61
CA GLU A 10 -6.90 -2.08 -8.45
C GLU A 10 -6.08 -1.78 -7.19
N ILE A 11 -6.38 -2.46 -6.08
CA ILE A 11 -5.65 -2.31 -4.81
C ILE A 11 -4.20 -2.76 -4.94
N ALA A 12 -3.97 -3.92 -5.57
CA ALA A 12 -2.63 -4.41 -5.85
C ALA A 12 -1.86 -3.43 -6.75
N ARG A 13 -2.54 -2.85 -7.75
CA ARG A 13 -1.97 -1.83 -8.64
C ARG A 13 -1.61 -0.55 -7.89
N TYR A 14 -2.46 -0.03 -7.00
CA TYR A 14 -2.15 1.17 -6.22
C TYR A 14 -1.02 0.93 -5.23
N SER A 15 -1.01 -0.22 -4.54
CA SER A 15 0.10 -0.61 -3.67
C SER A 15 1.43 -0.63 -4.43
N TYR A 16 1.44 -1.20 -5.64
CA TYR A 16 2.61 -1.19 -6.51
C TYR A 16 3.05 0.22 -6.94
N LEU A 17 2.10 1.08 -7.31
CA LEU A 17 2.38 2.47 -7.72
C LEU A 17 2.96 3.33 -6.59
N ILE A 18 2.61 3.03 -5.34
CA ILE A 18 3.10 3.75 -4.14
C ILE A 18 4.47 3.21 -3.70
N THR A 19 4.65 1.89 -3.66
CA THR A 19 5.88 1.26 -3.14
C THR A 19 7.06 1.36 -4.11
N ARG A 20 6.82 1.27 -5.43
CA ARG A 20 7.91 1.25 -6.43
C ARG A 20 8.75 2.53 -6.46
N PRO A 21 8.18 3.75 -6.43
CA PRO A 21 8.97 4.98 -6.35
C PRO A 21 9.79 5.06 -5.07
N ALA A 22 9.22 4.62 -3.94
CA ALA A 22 9.91 4.60 -2.65
C ALA A 22 11.12 3.66 -2.67
N ASP A 23 10.95 2.44 -3.17
CA ASP A 23 12.06 1.47 -3.35
C ASP A 23 13.12 2.01 -4.30
N ARG A 24 12.72 2.72 -5.37
CA ARG A 24 13.66 3.34 -6.31
C ARG A 24 14.46 4.46 -5.64
N LEU A 25 13.81 5.31 -4.84
CA LEU A 25 14.46 6.38 -4.11
C LEU A 25 15.50 5.82 -3.12
N LYS A 26 15.14 4.77 -2.37
CA LYS A 26 16.05 4.10 -1.44
C LYS A 26 17.29 3.53 -2.14
N ARG A 27 17.11 2.78 -3.23
CA ARG A 27 18.25 2.26 -4.01
C ARG A 27 19.12 3.35 -4.62
N LEU A 28 18.51 4.44 -5.11
CA LEU A 28 19.27 5.57 -5.65
C LEU A 28 20.14 6.21 -4.56
N HIS A 29 19.58 6.39 -3.36
CA HIS A 29 20.33 6.90 -2.22
C HIS A 29 21.50 6.00 -1.84
N GLU A 30 21.27 4.69 -1.72
CA GLU A 30 22.33 3.70 -1.44
C GLU A 30 23.43 3.72 -2.52
N THR A 31 23.05 3.87 -3.79
CA THR A 31 23.99 3.99 -4.92
C THR A 31 24.84 5.27 -4.82
N VAL A 32 24.21 6.40 -4.49
CA VAL A 32 24.91 7.69 -4.32
C VAL A 32 25.87 7.61 -3.13
N LEU A 33 25.43 7.05 -2.01
CA LEU A 33 26.28 6.87 -0.83
C LEU A 33 27.52 6.02 -1.16
N SER A 34 27.33 4.86 -1.80
CA SER A 34 28.42 3.99 -2.23
C SER A 34 29.36 4.69 -3.24
N SER A 35 28.81 5.50 -4.15
CA SER A 35 29.62 6.27 -5.12
C SER A 35 30.48 7.34 -4.43
N VAL A 36 29.94 8.00 -3.40
CA VAL A 36 30.69 8.99 -2.61
C VAL A 36 31.82 8.32 -1.85
N GLU A 37 31.58 7.16 -1.25
CA GLU A 37 32.63 6.39 -0.57
C GLU A 37 33.72 5.93 -1.53
N SER A 38 33.34 5.36 -2.68
CA SER A 38 34.30 4.93 -3.70
C SER A 38 35.12 6.10 -4.26
N ALA A 39 34.53 7.29 -4.42
CA ALA A 39 35.25 8.48 -4.86
C ALA A 39 36.25 8.94 -3.79
N GLY A 40 35.88 8.90 -2.50
CA GLY A 40 36.79 9.17 -1.39
C GLY A 40 37.99 8.24 -1.38
N ASP A 41 37.74 6.93 -1.55
CA ASP A 41 38.79 5.92 -1.60
C ASP A 41 39.71 6.10 -2.82
N PHE A 42 39.15 6.50 -3.98
CA PHE A 42 39.91 6.73 -5.21
C PHE A 42 40.94 7.85 -5.08
N TYR A 43 40.57 8.99 -4.49
CA TYR A 43 41.51 10.09 -4.27
C TYR A 43 42.54 9.77 -3.17
N GLY A 44 42.23 8.82 -2.29
CA GLY A 44 43.07 8.48 -1.14
C GLY A 44 42.91 9.45 0.02
N SER A 45 43.11 8.95 1.25
CA SER A 45 42.89 9.71 2.47
C SER A 45 43.83 10.89 2.66
N ASP A 46 44.87 11.04 1.84
CA ASP A 46 45.89 12.09 1.95
C ASP A 46 45.79 13.16 0.87
N ASP A 47 45.00 12.93 -0.19
CA ASP A 47 44.74 13.93 -1.21
C ASP A 47 43.80 15.03 -0.66
N PRO A 48 44.19 16.32 -0.71
CA PRO A 48 43.36 17.42 -0.21
C PRO A 48 41.98 17.51 -0.89
N THR A 49 41.90 17.14 -2.17
CA THR A 49 40.66 17.07 -2.96
C THR A 49 39.78 15.94 -2.46
N GLY A 50 40.36 14.76 -2.23
CA GLY A 50 39.66 13.62 -1.64
C GLY A 50 39.09 13.94 -0.25
N LYS A 51 39.89 14.57 0.62
CA LYS A 51 39.44 15.05 1.94
C LYS A 51 38.31 16.06 1.82
N ALA A 52 38.46 17.10 0.98
CA ALA A 52 37.46 18.13 0.81
C ALA A 52 36.14 17.56 0.26
N PHE A 53 36.22 16.63 -0.70
CA PHE A 53 35.08 15.92 -1.25
C PHE A 53 34.36 15.11 -0.15
N MET A 54 35.08 14.29 0.60
CA MET A 54 34.50 13.45 1.65
C MET A 54 33.87 14.28 2.78
N LEU A 55 34.52 15.37 3.21
CA LEU A 55 33.99 16.26 4.25
C LEU A 55 32.72 17.01 3.80
N SER A 56 32.56 17.27 2.50
CA SER A 56 31.41 18.02 1.99
C SER A 56 30.24 17.11 1.65
N PHE A 57 30.51 16.01 0.93
CA PHE A 57 29.47 15.19 0.32
C PHE A 57 29.03 14.03 1.22
N LYS A 58 29.94 13.37 1.94
CA LYS A 58 29.57 12.22 2.77
C LYS A 58 28.57 12.60 3.88
N PRO A 59 28.77 13.68 4.65
CA PRO A 59 27.80 14.07 5.68
C PRO A 59 26.45 14.49 5.10
N ALA A 60 26.45 15.22 3.98
CA ALA A 60 25.23 15.64 3.31
C ALA A 60 24.40 14.44 2.83
N VAL A 61 25.06 13.47 2.17
CA VAL A 61 24.41 12.26 1.67
C VAL A 61 23.98 11.38 2.84
N SER A 62 24.84 11.07 3.80
CA SER A 62 24.45 10.27 4.98
C SER A 62 23.31 10.92 5.78
N GLY A 63 23.28 12.24 5.89
CA GLY A 63 22.20 12.98 6.56
C GLY A 63 20.84 12.82 5.89
N LEU A 64 20.79 12.62 4.57
CA LEU A 64 19.56 12.33 3.84
C LEU A 64 19.02 10.92 4.08
N GLY A 65 19.85 9.99 4.59
CA GLY A 65 19.49 8.59 4.79
C GLY A 65 18.26 8.41 5.68
N MET A 66 18.21 9.14 6.81
CA MET A 66 17.05 9.12 7.70
C MET A 66 15.77 9.58 7.00
N SER A 67 15.85 10.65 6.19
CA SER A 67 14.68 11.15 5.45
C SER A 67 14.22 10.17 4.38
N VAL A 68 15.17 9.54 3.66
CA VAL A 68 14.87 8.51 2.66
C VAL A 68 14.23 7.29 3.31
N ASP A 69 14.73 6.84 4.47
CA ASP A 69 14.16 5.73 5.22
C ASP A 69 12.76 6.04 5.76
N LEU A 70 12.53 7.26 6.24
CA LEU A 70 11.20 7.70 6.67
C LEU A 70 10.19 7.71 5.52
N VAL A 71 10.57 8.25 4.36
CA VAL A 71 9.73 8.23 3.15
C VAL A 71 9.48 6.79 2.70
N HIS A 72 10.52 5.95 2.69
CA HIS A 72 10.42 4.54 2.32
C HIS A 72 9.44 3.77 3.20
N LYS A 73 9.57 3.94 4.51
CA LYS A 73 8.68 3.33 5.51
C LYS A 73 7.25 3.86 5.36
N GLY A 74 7.07 5.18 5.32
CA GLY A 74 5.74 5.79 5.21
C GLY A 74 4.98 5.33 3.97
N MET A 75 5.65 5.22 2.83
CA MET A 75 5.03 4.72 1.59
C MET A 75 4.64 3.25 1.69
N LYS A 76 5.43 2.41 2.38
CA LYS A 76 5.07 1.02 2.66
C LYS A 76 3.89 0.89 3.62
N ASP A 77 3.85 1.73 4.65
CA ASP A 77 2.75 1.74 5.62
C ASP A 77 1.43 2.16 4.95
N VAL A 78 1.45 3.20 4.10
CA VAL A 78 0.28 3.62 3.31
C VAL A 78 -0.19 2.49 2.38
N ALA A 79 0.74 1.84 1.68
CA ALA A 79 0.40 0.73 0.79
C ALA A 79 -0.23 -0.45 1.55
N LYS A 80 0.31 -0.78 2.74
CA LYS A 80 -0.24 -1.81 3.63
C LYS A 80 -1.66 -1.45 4.09
N MET A 81 -1.87 -0.24 4.62
CA MET A 81 -3.19 0.21 5.06
C MET A 81 -4.21 0.20 3.91
N THR A 82 -3.78 0.57 2.71
CA THR A 82 -4.64 0.54 1.51
C THR A 82 -5.11 -0.88 1.22
N ILE A 83 -4.23 -1.88 1.36
CA ILE A 83 -4.57 -3.31 1.18
C ILE A 83 -5.50 -3.81 2.30
N GLU A 84 -5.29 -3.39 3.54
CA GLU A 84 -6.12 -3.80 4.68
C GLU A 84 -7.55 -3.25 4.55
N VAL A 85 -7.71 -1.95 4.29
CA VAL A 85 -9.03 -1.31 4.10
C VAL A 85 -9.80 -1.99 2.98
N ALA A 86 -9.10 -2.25 1.88
CA ALA A 86 -9.59 -3.00 0.75
C ALA A 86 -10.13 -4.40 1.10
N GLN A 87 -9.36 -5.18 1.85
CA GLN A 87 -9.76 -6.52 2.29
C GLN A 87 -11.00 -6.47 3.19
N HIS A 88 -11.06 -5.47 4.08
CA HIS A 88 -12.23 -5.25 4.93
C HIS A 88 -13.48 -4.90 4.11
N LEU A 89 -13.37 -4.01 3.12
CA LEU A 89 -14.49 -3.66 2.23
C LEU A 89 -14.98 -4.88 1.45
N TYR A 90 -14.08 -5.68 0.89
CA TYR A 90 -14.43 -6.90 0.16
C TYR A 90 -15.16 -7.91 1.07
N THR A 91 -14.61 -8.16 2.26
CA THR A 91 -15.20 -9.07 3.25
C THR A 91 -16.59 -8.59 3.70
N ALA A 92 -16.76 -7.29 3.91
CA ALA A 92 -18.05 -6.71 4.28
C ALA A 92 -19.09 -6.87 3.16
N GLU A 93 -18.69 -6.67 1.89
CA GLU A 93 -19.57 -6.88 0.74
C GLU A 93 -20.01 -8.35 0.61
N GLU A 94 -19.08 -9.29 0.79
CA GLU A 94 -19.38 -10.73 0.72
C GLU A 94 -20.29 -11.19 1.86
N ASN A 95 -20.04 -10.69 3.08
CA ASN A 95 -20.91 -10.95 4.24
C ASN A 95 -22.33 -10.38 4.03
N SER A 96 -22.45 -9.19 3.43
CA SER A 96 -23.75 -8.59 3.11
C SER A 96 -24.54 -9.43 2.10
N LYS A 97 -23.88 -9.94 1.04
CA LYS A 97 -24.49 -10.86 0.07
C LYS A 97 -24.98 -12.15 0.74
N ASN A 98 -24.18 -12.72 1.64
CA ASN A 98 -24.53 -13.94 2.36
C ASN A 98 -25.72 -13.75 3.31
N GLN A 99 -25.80 -12.61 4.02
CA GLN A 99 -26.97 -12.26 4.85
C GLN A 99 -28.24 -12.07 4.02
N ALA A 100 -28.16 -11.39 2.87
CA ALA A 100 -29.31 -11.20 1.99
C ALA A 100 -29.90 -12.53 1.48
N VAL A 101 -29.04 -13.50 1.15
CA VAL A 101 -29.46 -14.86 0.76
C VAL A 101 -30.14 -15.61 1.92
N GLN A 102 -29.63 -15.47 3.15
CA GLN A 102 -30.24 -16.10 4.34
C GLN A 102 -31.62 -15.50 4.66
N LEU A 103 -31.77 -14.18 4.58
CA LEU A 103 -33.06 -13.50 4.79
C LEU A 103 -34.07 -13.85 3.69
N GLY A 104 -33.64 -13.95 2.44
CA GLY A 104 -34.49 -14.40 1.32
C GLY A 104 -34.99 -15.84 1.46
N ARG A 105 -34.26 -16.70 2.18
CA ARG A 105 -34.67 -18.08 2.51
C ARG A 105 -35.62 -18.19 3.71
N GLN A 106 -35.72 -17.15 4.54
CA GLN A 106 -36.56 -17.15 5.75
C GLN A 106 -37.99 -16.64 5.54
N VAL A 107 -38.38 -16.20 4.33
CA VAL A 107 -39.78 -15.86 4.05
C VAL A 107 -40.59 -17.16 4.02
N PRO A 108 -41.47 -17.44 5.00
CA PRO A 108 -42.32 -18.62 4.97
C PRO A 108 -43.31 -18.44 3.82
N SER A 109 -43.45 -19.44 2.95
CA SER A 109 -44.46 -19.47 1.88
C SER A 109 -45.88 -19.70 2.42
N GLY A 110 -46.25 -19.03 3.52
CA GLY A 110 -47.42 -19.33 4.34
C GLY A 110 -48.44 -18.20 4.39
N GLY A 111 -48.60 -17.42 3.32
CA GLY A 111 -49.70 -16.46 3.20
C GLY A 111 -51.03 -17.16 2.91
N LYS A 112 -51.66 -17.78 3.91
CA LYS A 112 -53.13 -17.93 3.89
C LYS A 112 -53.72 -16.58 4.27
N GLY A 113 -54.22 -15.85 3.28
CA GLY A 113 -54.89 -14.56 3.46
C GLY A 113 -56.12 -14.68 4.39
N PRO A 114 -56.52 -13.57 5.05
CA PRO A 114 -57.71 -13.55 5.85
C PRO A 114 -58.94 -13.51 4.93
N HIS A 115 -59.68 -14.61 4.82
CA HIS A 115 -61.05 -14.56 4.31
C HIS A 115 -61.93 -13.91 5.37
N GLY A 116 -61.97 -12.58 5.33
CA GLY A 116 -63.02 -11.78 5.94
C GLY A 116 -64.21 -11.68 4.99
N GLY A 117 -65.31 -12.30 5.41
CA GLY A 117 -66.68 -11.81 5.25
C GLY A 117 -67.25 -11.60 3.85
N ASP A 118 -68.23 -12.43 3.50
CA ASP A 118 -69.34 -11.97 2.67
C ASP A 118 -70.68 -12.26 3.34
N ARG A 119 -71.56 -11.28 3.19
CA ARG A 119 -72.88 -11.12 3.81
C ARG A 119 -73.90 -12.07 3.17
N HIS A 120 -74.74 -12.72 3.97
CA HIS A 120 -76.20 -12.80 3.84
C HIS A 120 -76.81 -13.77 4.85
#